data_AF-A0A1W9LV53-F1
#
_entry.id   AF-A0A1W9LV53-F1
#
_cell.length_a   1.000
_cell.length_b   1.000
_cell.length_c   1.000
_cell.angle_alpha   90.00
_cell.angle_beta   90.00
_cell.angle_gamma   90.00
#
_symmetry.space_group_name_H-M   'P 1'
#
loop_
_entity.id
_entity.type
_entity.pdbx_description
1 polymer ?
#
loop_
_entity_poly.entity_id
_entity_poly.type
_entity_poly.pdbx_seq_one_letter_code
_entity_poly.pdbx_strand_id
1 'polypeptide(L)'
;MSFTIATIGPAHSHAWQAARRYAPEALLRLYPHLPALLQAFVAGEVERVVLPVYNTREGENREQFRLWEGLTNGHWIDNVVLPDHLSLGVAGADVTPAELRTLVGRPSVLRQCEEYLAEHFPDLDLLSVHDIDSAAATIRQRGQRDHGLIESEELLQVQGFHLLEREVAPHNRTRYAVLGKEPAPATGYDATVIVTVPLSDRVGMLVDILGEFSRRGINILDMRAESDIKTQKLRIYLEAEGHISEPTLTEALRQVEDKVVQQPRCLRVLGSFPRVDMRTKFIRSFGFIGTGAMSGWFADRLAHEGYQILLSGRSTELTPEAMIAQVDVVMICVPISATVAAVERYGPLIRDGQALILLAGESETTLASALIHTGAGVEIMLVHNLWGPQAATMKDKNAIVVRTPRSGRLCSEFEAFLYKHGADIWQDSPSRHDLLMGIGQKLPTMVSVALAMTLQDNSITGNDIASHCTLTSLYGILAMARAHSQNPRTYAEIMATAGDGRKVVRDFARNLAQVLDMAEAGRIDDLSRLIDLNSAYLGTSHLQNWMNQARILDEVLGRAG
;
A
#
# COMPACT_ATOMS: atom_id res chain seq x y z
N MET A 1 21.78 31.80 -5.92
CA MET A 1 22.24 32.11 -4.55
C MET A 1 22.35 30.78 -3.82
N SER A 2 23.52 30.45 -3.27
CA SER A 2 23.66 29.22 -2.48
C SER A 2 22.93 29.39 -1.16
N PHE A 3 21.94 28.56 -0.87
CA PHE A 3 21.27 28.55 0.42
C PHE A 3 22.04 27.68 1.43
N THR A 4 21.72 27.86 2.70
CA THR A 4 22.39 27.15 3.82
C THR A 4 21.62 25.92 4.27
N ILE A 5 22.33 24.79 4.45
CA ILE A 5 21.79 23.57 5.06
C ILE A 5 22.60 23.24 6.31
N ALA A 6 21.93 23.00 7.43
CA ALA A 6 22.54 22.47 8.63
C ALA A 6 22.30 20.97 8.78
N THR A 7 23.30 20.24 9.28
CA THR A 7 23.16 18.85 9.71
C THR A 7 24.11 18.53 10.88
N ILE A 8 23.91 17.37 11.50
CA ILE A 8 24.78 16.91 12.58
C ILE A 8 26.11 16.45 11.96
N GLY A 9 27.22 16.85 12.58
CA GLY A 9 28.56 16.48 12.12
C GLY A 9 28.97 15.04 12.47
N PRO A 10 30.22 14.66 12.12
CA PRO A 10 31.21 15.47 11.41
C PRO A 10 31.01 15.48 9.88
N ALA A 11 31.92 16.14 9.16
CA ALA A 11 31.97 16.06 7.70
C ALA A 11 32.19 14.61 7.26
N HIS A 12 31.72 14.23 6.07
CA HIS A 12 31.78 12.86 5.53
C HIS A 12 30.99 11.79 6.28
N SER A 13 30.34 12.11 7.41
CA SER A 13 29.35 11.21 8.04
C SER A 13 28.10 11.03 7.18
N HIS A 14 27.28 10.00 7.43
CA HIS A 14 26.05 9.77 6.66
C HIS A 14 25.07 10.95 6.66
N ALA A 15 24.94 11.67 7.78
CA ALA A 15 24.11 12.88 7.85
C ALA A 15 24.65 14.01 6.95
N TRP A 16 25.97 14.17 6.89
CA TRP A 16 26.63 15.07 5.94
C TRP A 16 26.40 14.63 4.49
N GLN A 17 26.52 13.33 4.20
CA GLN A 17 26.28 12.78 2.87
C GLN A 17 24.83 12.99 2.43
N ALA A 18 23.86 12.82 3.35
CA ALA A 18 22.44 13.10 3.10
C ALA A 18 22.20 14.56 2.74
N ALA A 19 22.77 15.49 3.52
CA ALA A 19 22.68 16.92 3.25
C ALA A 19 23.30 17.31 1.91
N ARG A 20 24.47 16.74 1.59
CA ARG A 20 25.16 16.97 0.31
C ARG A 20 24.39 16.38 -0.88
N ARG A 21 23.80 15.18 -0.71
CA ARG A 21 22.98 14.53 -1.75
C ARG A 21 21.72 15.32 -2.07
N TYR A 22 21.10 15.88 -1.04
CA TYR A 22 19.89 16.69 -1.17
C TYR A 22 20.12 17.97 -1.97
N ALA A 23 21.18 18.71 -1.64
CA ALA A 23 21.55 19.92 -2.36
C ALA A 23 23.08 20.00 -2.51
N PRO A 24 23.63 19.52 -3.65
CA PRO A 24 25.07 19.49 -3.89
C PRO A 24 25.75 20.85 -3.74
N GLU A 25 25.09 21.90 -4.25
CA GLU A 25 25.56 23.28 -4.32
C GLU A 25 25.29 24.11 -3.05
N ALA A 26 24.69 23.54 -2.02
CA ALA A 26 24.38 24.25 -0.79
C ALA A 26 25.61 24.42 0.13
N LEU A 27 25.62 25.50 0.92
CA LEU A 27 26.60 25.71 1.96
C LEU A 27 26.20 24.87 3.19
N LEU A 28 26.96 23.81 3.48
CA LEU A 28 26.72 22.96 4.64
C LEU A 28 27.32 23.57 5.91
N ARG A 29 26.52 23.63 6.98
CA ARG A 29 26.97 23.94 8.34
C ARG A 29 26.78 22.74 9.24
N LEU A 30 27.82 22.39 9.99
CA LEU A 30 27.81 21.23 10.85
C LEU A 30 27.71 21.65 12.31
N TYR A 31 26.92 20.90 13.05
CA TYR A 31 26.71 21.13 14.47
C TYR A 31 27.06 19.85 15.24
N PRO A 32 27.65 19.97 16.44
CA PRO A 32 28.09 18.83 17.23
C PRO A 32 26.92 18.04 17.83
N HIS A 33 25.81 18.71 18.11
CA HIS A 33 24.62 18.09 18.66
C HIS A 33 23.37 18.80 18.17
N LEU A 34 22.30 18.02 18.19
CA LEU A 34 21.01 18.33 17.64
C LEU A 34 20.32 19.58 18.24
N PRO A 35 20.39 19.86 19.57
CA PRO A 35 19.87 21.11 20.11
C PRO A 35 20.49 22.39 19.52
N ALA A 36 21.81 22.42 19.29
CA ALA A 36 22.48 23.59 18.72
C ALA A 36 22.06 23.84 17.27
N LEU A 37 21.92 22.76 16.51
CA LEU A 37 21.42 22.80 15.14
C LEU A 37 20.00 23.37 15.07
N LEU A 38 19.09 22.88 15.91
CA LEU A 38 17.71 23.38 15.93
C LEU A 38 17.63 24.85 16.35
N GLN A 39 18.43 25.25 17.34
CA GLN A 39 18.48 26.64 17.77
C GLN A 39 18.91 27.56 16.62
N ALA A 40 19.93 27.17 15.85
CA ALA A 40 20.36 27.93 14.68
C ALA A 40 19.29 28.02 13.59
N PHE A 41 18.52 26.94 13.39
CA PHE A 41 17.41 26.93 12.44
C PHE A 41 16.25 27.84 12.87
N VAL A 42 15.84 27.75 14.14
CA VAL A 42 14.78 28.60 14.71
C VAL A 42 15.21 30.08 14.74
N ALA A 43 16.48 30.36 15.02
CA ALA A 43 17.07 31.70 14.94
C ALA A 43 17.19 32.23 13.49
N GLY A 44 16.98 31.37 12.49
CA GLY A 44 17.06 31.74 11.08
C GLY A 44 18.48 31.89 10.54
N GLU A 45 19.50 31.42 11.27
CA GLU A 45 20.91 31.42 10.85
C GLU A 45 21.19 30.45 9.71
N VAL A 46 20.32 29.45 9.54
CA VAL A 46 20.33 28.46 8.47
C VAL A 46 18.93 28.33 7.87
N GLU A 47 18.86 28.06 6.57
CA GLU A 47 17.60 28.05 5.83
C GLU A 47 16.91 26.68 5.84
N ARG A 48 17.70 25.60 5.88
CA ARG A 48 17.19 24.24 5.95
C ARG A 48 18.01 23.40 6.91
N VAL A 49 17.41 22.29 7.32
CA VAL A 49 18.01 21.32 8.22
C VAL A 49 17.80 19.93 7.66
N VAL A 50 18.83 19.07 7.72
CA VAL A 50 18.74 17.65 7.38
C VAL A 50 19.07 16.83 8.62
N LEU A 51 18.13 16.00 9.06
CA LEU A 51 18.24 15.21 10.29
C LEU A 51 17.78 13.79 10.06
N PRO A 52 18.46 12.77 10.60
CA PRO A 52 17.92 11.41 10.58
C PRO A 52 16.57 11.42 11.31
N VAL A 53 15.63 10.57 10.88
CA VAL A 53 14.32 10.36 11.52
C VAL A 53 13.97 8.89 11.72
N TYR A 54 14.49 8.02 10.87
CA TYR A 54 14.28 6.57 10.97
C TYR A 54 15.48 5.82 10.40
N ASN A 55 15.86 4.72 11.04
CA ASN A 55 16.85 3.79 10.54
C ASN A 55 16.27 2.36 10.53
N THR A 56 16.59 1.57 9.51
CA THR A 56 16.04 0.21 9.36
C THR A 56 16.48 -0.78 10.44
N ARG A 57 17.63 -0.55 11.10
CA ARG A 57 18.20 -1.41 12.14
C ARG A 57 17.84 -0.91 13.54
N GLU A 58 17.90 0.39 13.79
CA GLU A 58 17.59 0.98 15.11
C GLU A 58 16.10 1.33 15.30
N GLY A 59 15.33 1.36 14.21
CA GLY A 59 14.02 1.99 14.21
C GLY A 59 14.15 3.51 14.26
N GLU A 60 13.14 4.17 14.82
CA GLU A 60 13.17 5.62 14.99
C GLU A 60 13.83 6.04 16.30
N ASN A 61 14.49 7.18 16.27
CA ASN A 61 15.21 7.68 17.44
C ASN A 61 14.29 8.56 18.29
N ARG A 62 14.01 8.11 19.52
CA ARG A 62 13.17 8.79 20.51
C ARG A 62 13.56 10.25 20.79
N GLU A 63 14.83 10.61 20.61
CA GLU A 63 15.28 11.99 20.79
C GLU A 63 14.72 12.93 19.73
N GLN A 64 14.32 12.41 18.57
CA GLN A 64 13.73 13.20 17.48
C GLN A 64 12.33 13.71 17.79
N PHE A 65 11.53 13.03 18.63
CA PHE A 65 10.22 13.55 19.05
C PHE A 65 10.31 14.85 19.83
N ARG A 66 11.33 14.94 20.69
CA ARG A 66 11.59 16.13 21.49
C ARG A 66 12.01 17.32 20.61
N LEU A 67 12.51 17.07 19.40
CA LEU A 67 12.82 18.11 18.43
C LEU A 67 11.58 18.82 17.93
N TRP A 68 10.55 18.05 17.61
CA TRP A 68 9.30 18.61 17.17
C TRP A 68 8.71 19.53 18.23
N GLU A 69 8.84 19.19 19.52
CA GLU A 69 8.41 20.05 20.62
C GLU A 69 9.12 21.42 20.64
N GLY A 70 10.41 21.46 20.35
CA GLY A 70 11.21 22.70 20.31
C GLY A 70 11.02 23.53 19.03
N LEU A 71 10.58 22.89 17.94
CA LEU A 71 10.27 23.57 16.68
C LEU A 71 8.94 24.33 16.81
N THR A 72 9.04 25.62 17.14
CA THR A 72 7.92 26.56 17.16
C THR A 72 7.63 27.14 15.78
N ASN A 73 8.64 27.17 14.91
CA ASN A 73 8.54 27.62 13.52
C ASN A 73 9.35 26.68 12.62
N GLY A 74 8.78 26.32 11.48
CA GLY A 74 9.37 25.38 10.52
C GLY A 74 8.51 24.15 10.27
N HIS A 75 8.69 23.58 9.09
CA HIS A 75 7.92 22.47 8.56
C HIS A 75 8.85 21.36 8.09
N TRP A 76 8.43 20.12 8.25
CA TRP A 76 8.98 19.02 7.47
C TRP A 76 8.53 19.20 6.02
N ILE A 77 9.49 19.38 5.11
CA ILE A 77 9.23 19.72 3.71
C ILE A 77 9.66 18.65 2.71
N ASP A 78 10.60 17.77 3.09
CA ASP A 78 11.12 16.77 2.18
C ASP A 78 11.80 15.61 2.92
N ASN A 79 12.20 14.57 2.18
CA ASN A 79 12.89 13.40 2.71
C ASN A 79 14.12 13.05 1.86
N VAL A 80 15.14 12.51 2.52
CA VAL A 80 16.29 11.87 1.86
C VAL A 80 16.44 10.48 2.45
N VAL A 81 16.46 9.44 1.62
CA VAL A 81 16.77 8.08 2.07
C VAL A 81 18.13 7.69 1.52
N LEU A 82 19.06 7.33 2.40
CA LEU A 82 20.38 6.84 2.01
C LEU A 82 20.62 5.41 2.53
N PRO A 83 21.29 4.56 1.75
CA PRO A 83 21.91 3.36 2.28
C PRO A 83 23.10 3.75 3.17
N ASP A 84 23.17 3.13 4.34
CA ASP A 84 24.22 3.40 5.31
C ASP A 84 25.31 2.33 5.18
N HIS A 85 26.32 2.64 4.38
CA HIS A 85 27.50 1.81 4.17
C HIS A 85 28.47 1.94 5.36
N LEU A 86 28.26 1.13 6.39
CA LEU A 86 29.13 1.05 7.57
C LEU A 86 30.23 0.02 7.36
N SER A 87 31.45 0.38 7.74
CA SER A 87 32.64 -0.46 7.61
C SER A 87 33.47 -0.44 8.90
N LEU A 88 34.33 -1.44 9.07
CA LEU A 88 35.33 -1.49 10.14
C LEU A 88 36.69 -1.09 9.57
N GLY A 89 37.26 -0.01 10.10
CA GLY A 89 38.58 0.49 9.74
C GLY A 89 39.63 0.24 10.83
N VAL A 90 40.88 0.07 10.41
CA VAL A 90 42.06 -0.07 11.27
C VAL A 90 43.17 0.89 10.87
N ALA A 91 44.02 1.30 11.82
CA ALA A 91 45.04 2.33 11.57
C ALA A 91 46.22 1.86 10.69
N GLY A 92 46.46 0.54 10.59
CA GLY A 92 47.53 -0.04 9.79
C GLY A 92 47.00 -1.10 8.82
N ALA A 93 47.51 -1.13 7.58
CA ALA A 93 47.08 -2.05 6.54
C ALA A 93 47.42 -3.52 6.83
N ASP A 94 48.37 -3.76 7.73
CA ASP A 94 48.84 -5.08 8.16
C ASP A 94 48.14 -5.59 9.43
N VAL A 95 47.25 -4.79 10.03
CA VAL A 95 46.50 -5.17 11.23
C VAL A 95 45.48 -6.25 10.88
N THR A 96 45.50 -7.34 11.64
CA THR A 96 44.57 -8.47 11.48
C THR A 96 43.43 -8.42 12.51
N PRO A 97 42.28 -9.07 12.24
CA PRO A 97 41.16 -9.13 13.19
C PRO A 97 41.55 -9.67 14.58
N ALA A 98 42.55 -10.56 14.64
CA ALA A 98 43.02 -11.17 15.89
C ALA A 98 43.79 -10.22 16.81
N GLU A 99 44.29 -9.10 16.29
CA GLU A 99 44.98 -8.06 17.08
C GLU A 99 44.00 -7.12 17.80
N LEU A 100 42.74 -7.06 17.35
CA LEU A 100 41.74 -6.16 17.89
C LEU A 100 41.32 -6.55 19.32
N ARG A 101 41.13 -5.54 20.14
CA ARG A 101 40.62 -5.62 21.53
C ARG A 101 39.44 -4.68 21.76
N THR A 102 39.43 -3.54 21.07
CA THR A 102 38.39 -2.52 21.26
C THR A 102 37.89 -2.01 19.91
N LEU A 103 36.57 -1.94 19.77
CA LEU A 103 35.90 -1.30 18.64
C LEU A 103 35.32 0.04 19.08
N VAL A 104 35.68 1.09 18.37
CA VAL A 104 35.28 2.47 18.66
C VAL A 104 34.23 2.92 17.66
N GLY A 105 33.19 3.58 18.12
CA GLY A 105 32.13 4.09 17.24
C GLY A 105 31.17 5.02 17.97
N ARG A 106 30.30 5.69 17.22
CA ARG A 106 29.20 6.46 17.82
C ARG A 106 28.12 5.51 18.37
N PRO A 107 27.38 5.88 19.43
CA PRO A 107 26.38 5.00 20.02
C PRO A 107 25.36 4.46 19.00
N SER A 108 24.93 5.28 18.04
CA SER A 108 23.99 4.85 17.00
C SER A 108 24.60 3.88 16.01
N VAL A 109 25.84 4.14 15.59
CA VAL A 109 26.56 3.29 14.64
C VAL A 109 26.84 1.91 15.23
N LEU A 110 27.27 1.85 16.49
CA LEU A 110 27.51 0.58 17.16
C LEU A 110 26.23 -0.26 17.29
N ARG A 111 25.09 0.35 17.62
CA ARG A 111 23.79 -0.35 17.66
C ARG A 111 23.35 -0.87 16.29
N GLN A 112 23.59 -0.11 15.22
CA GLN A 112 23.28 -0.57 13.85
C GLN A 112 24.09 -1.79 13.43
N CYS A 113 25.27 -2.00 14.04
CA CYS A 113 26.17 -3.11 13.77
C CYS A 113 26.06 -4.26 14.79
N GLU A 114 25.19 -4.17 15.79
CA GLU A 114 25.17 -5.09 16.95
C GLU A 114 25.13 -6.56 16.55
N GLU A 115 24.27 -6.94 15.59
CA GLU A 115 24.17 -8.33 15.09
C GLU A 115 25.49 -8.83 14.50
N TYR A 116 26.11 -8.04 13.63
CA TYR A 116 27.36 -8.40 12.98
C TYR A 116 28.51 -8.51 13.98
N LEU A 117 28.56 -7.56 14.93
CA LEU A 117 29.58 -7.55 15.99
C LEU A 117 29.43 -8.73 16.94
N ALA A 118 28.20 -9.11 17.30
CA ALA A 118 27.95 -10.28 18.12
C ALA A 118 28.36 -11.59 17.43
N GLU A 119 28.26 -11.66 16.10
CA GLU A 119 28.63 -12.86 15.33
C GLU A 119 30.14 -12.94 15.08
N HIS A 120 30.80 -11.84 14.72
CA HIS A 120 32.18 -11.82 14.23
C HIS A 120 33.20 -11.39 15.30
N PHE A 121 32.78 -10.60 16.28
CA PHE A 121 33.62 -9.97 17.29
C PHE A 121 33.02 -10.03 18.71
N PRO A 122 32.55 -11.21 19.20
CA PRO A 122 31.80 -11.32 20.45
C PRO A 122 32.59 -10.92 21.71
N ASP A 123 33.91 -11.03 21.66
CA ASP A 123 34.80 -10.81 22.81
C ASP A 123 35.45 -9.42 22.83
N LEU A 124 35.13 -8.53 21.87
CA LEU A 124 35.73 -7.20 21.79
C LEU A 124 34.98 -6.16 22.64
N ASP A 125 35.73 -5.28 23.29
CA ASP A 125 35.15 -4.14 24.02
C ASP A 125 34.57 -3.12 23.06
N LEU A 126 33.35 -2.63 23.32
CA LEU A 126 32.73 -1.56 22.54
C LEU A 126 32.90 -0.21 23.25
N LEU A 127 33.72 0.68 22.67
CA LEU A 127 33.95 2.02 23.16
C LEU A 127 33.09 3.03 22.39
N SER A 128 32.01 3.48 23.04
CA SER A 128 31.14 4.53 22.50
C SER A 128 31.74 5.93 22.71
N VAL A 129 31.87 6.69 21.63
CA VAL A 129 32.37 8.08 21.65
C VAL A 129 31.39 9.05 20.99
N HIS A 130 31.38 10.31 21.45
CA HIS A 130 30.59 11.37 20.81
C HIS A 130 31.36 12.06 19.68
N ASP A 131 32.65 12.32 19.88
CA ASP A 131 33.55 12.94 18.89
C ASP A 131 34.39 11.86 18.19
N ILE A 132 33.89 11.41 17.05
CA ILE A 132 34.53 10.35 16.26
C ILE A 132 35.83 10.83 15.60
N ASP A 133 35.95 12.13 15.27
CA ASP A 133 37.15 12.69 14.65
C ASP A 133 38.31 12.72 15.67
N SER A 134 38.02 13.14 16.91
CA SER A 134 39.02 13.12 18.00
C SER A 134 39.43 11.68 18.34
N ALA A 135 38.51 10.72 18.30
CA ALA A 135 38.80 9.31 18.54
C ALA A 135 39.69 8.73 17.42
N ALA A 136 39.34 8.98 16.15
CA ALA A 136 40.14 8.62 14.99
C ALA A 136 41.57 9.19 15.08
N ALA A 137 41.70 10.48 15.40
CA ALA A 137 43.00 11.13 15.56
C ALA A 137 43.82 10.48 16.69
N THR A 138 43.19 10.14 17.82
CA THR A 138 43.86 9.50 18.96
C THR A 138 44.40 8.11 18.60
N ILE A 139 43.57 7.28 17.96
CA ILE A 139 43.96 5.93 17.52
C ILE A 139 45.16 6.00 16.58
N ARG A 140 45.14 6.92 15.61
CA ARG A 140 46.23 7.10 14.65
C ARG A 140 47.51 7.66 15.28
N GLN A 141 47.41 8.72 16.07
CA GLN A 141 48.57 9.36 16.69
C GLN A 141 49.29 8.43 17.67
N ARG A 142 48.54 7.58 18.38
CA ARG A 142 49.10 6.60 19.32
C ARG A 142 49.54 5.30 18.65
N GLY A 143 49.24 5.10 17.36
CA GLY A 143 49.55 3.86 16.64
C GLY A 143 48.87 2.64 17.26
N GLN A 144 47.64 2.80 17.78
CA GLN A 144 46.91 1.73 18.45
C GLN A 144 46.47 0.67 17.43
N ARG A 145 47.16 -0.47 17.44
CA ARG A 145 46.88 -1.60 16.55
C ARG A 145 45.72 -2.48 17.03
N ASP A 146 45.40 -2.38 18.32
CA ASP A 146 44.34 -3.11 19.01
C ASP A 146 42.98 -2.42 18.94
N HIS A 147 42.89 -1.27 18.27
CA HIS A 147 41.66 -0.47 18.14
C HIS A 147 41.14 -0.48 16.70
N GLY A 148 39.88 -0.88 16.54
CA GLY A 148 39.11 -0.72 15.30
C GLY A 148 38.15 0.45 15.40
N LEU A 149 37.83 1.08 14.27
CA LEU A 149 36.89 2.20 14.18
C LEU A 149 35.73 1.82 13.24
N ILE A 150 34.49 1.92 13.69
CA ILE A 150 33.30 1.63 12.86
C ILE A 150 32.63 2.94 12.49
N GLU A 151 32.55 3.20 11.19
CA GLU A 151 31.90 4.39 10.64
C GLU A 151 31.65 4.24 9.13
N SER A 152 31.08 5.26 8.48
CA SER A 152 30.97 5.33 7.03
C SER A 152 32.33 5.12 6.34
N GLU A 153 32.31 4.38 5.23
CA GLU A 153 33.52 4.12 4.44
C GLU A 153 34.23 5.42 4.03
N GLU A 154 33.47 6.45 3.65
CA GLU A 154 34.02 7.76 3.28
C GLU A 154 34.78 8.42 4.44
N LEU A 155 34.21 8.44 5.66
CA LEU A 155 34.91 9.02 6.81
C LEU A 155 36.17 8.22 7.17
N LEU A 156 36.12 6.88 7.15
CA LEU A 156 37.28 6.04 7.45
C LEU A 156 38.44 6.35 6.49
N GLN A 157 38.15 6.45 5.19
CA GLN A 157 39.15 6.76 4.17
C GLN A 157 39.74 8.17 4.36
N VAL A 158 38.90 9.18 4.60
CA VAL A 158 39.36 10.57 4.85
C VAL A 158 40.20 10.64 6.13
N GLN A 159 39.81 9.90 7.16
CA GLN A 159 40.56 9.77 8.40
C GLN A 159 41.79 8.86 8.27
N GLY A 160 42.08 8.30 7.10
CA GLY A 160 43.27 7.50 6.80
C GLY A 160 43.29 6.12 7.46
N PHE A 161 42.12 5.53 7.71
CA PHE A 161 41.98 4.14 8.14
C PHE A 161 41.94 3.21 6.94
N HIS A 162 42.50 2.01 7.10
CA HIS A 162 42.39 0.92 6.14
C HIS A 162 41.15 0.09 6.46
N LEU A 163 40.36 -0.25 5.45
CA LEU A 163 39.14 -1.04 5.63
C LEU A 163 39.52 -2.49 5.88
N LEU A 164 39.14 -3.01 7.05
CA LEU A 164 39.29 -4.40 7.42
C LEU A 164 38.07 -5.22 6.98
N GLU A 165 36.88 -4.72 7.28
CA GLU A 165 35.60 -5.30 6.86
C GLU A 165 34.71 -4.22 6.24
N ARG A 166 33.93 -4.61 5.23
CA ARG A 166 32.95 -3.74 4.56
C ARG A 166 31.54 -4.23 4.82
N GLU A 167 30.57 -3.33 4.73
CA GLU A 167 29.14 -3.65 4.86
C GLU A 167 28.81 -4.41 6.15
N VAL A 168 29.35 -3.95 7.29
CA VAL A 168 29.13 -4.56 8.61
C VAL A 168 27.70 -4.37 9.14
N ALA A 169 26.82 -3.76 8.33
CA ALA A 169 25.39 -3.64 8.56
C ALA A 169 24.66 -3.71 7.20
N PRO A 170 24.52 -4.89 6.58
CA PRO A 170 23.92 -5.01 5.25
C PRO A 170 22.44 -4.63 5.28
N HIS A 171 21.93 -4.14 4.14
CA HIS A 171 20.55 -3.67 3.97
C HIS A 171 20.15 -2.50 4.88
N ASN A 172 21.11 -1.81 5.49
CA ASN A 172 20.87 -0.69 6.37
C ASN A 172 20.56 0.60 5.58
N ARG A 173 19.50 1.30 5.95
CA ARG A 173 19.09 2.58 5.36
C ARG A 173 18.62 3.54 6.44
N THR A 174 18.99 4.81 6.29
CA THR A 174 18.45 5.90 7.11
C THR A 174 17.60 6.84 6.26
N ARG A 175 16.39 7.12 6.76
CA ARG A 175 15.53 8.21 6.30
C ARG A 175 15.88 9.47 7.08
N TYR A 176 16.11 10.54 6.35
CA TYR A 176 16.38 11.88 6.86
C TYR A 176 15.22 12.80 6.52
N ALA A 177 14.76 13.59 7.49
CA ALA A 177 13.84 14.69 7.28
C ALA A 177 14.59 15.93 6.83
N VAL A 178 14.01 16.65 5.88
CA VAL A 178 14.41 18.00 5.52
C VAL A 178 13.42 18.97 6.12
N LEU A 179 13.90 19.91 6.94
CA LEU A 179 13.10 20.99 7.50
C LEU A 179 13.32 22.29 6.74
N GLY A 180 12.26 23.06 6.57
CA GLY A 180 12.27 24.38 5.95
C GLY A 180 11.33 25.35 6.67
N LYS A 181 11.40 26.64 6.31
CA LYS A 181 10.57 27.68 6.95
C LYS A 181 9.14 27.71 6.42
N GLU A 182 8.96 27.40 5.14
CA GLU A 182 7.66 27.39 4.46
C GLU A 182 7.18 25.95 4.27
N PRO A 183 5.86 25.69 4.29
CA PRO A 183 5.32 24.37 3.97
C PRO A 183 5.65 23.98 2.52
N ALA A 184 5.83 22.67 2.27
CA ALA A 184 6.03 22.19 0.92
C ALA A 184 4.73 22.28 0.09
N PRO A 185 4.84 22.46 -1.24
CA PRO A 185 3.70 22.31 -2.13
C PRO A 185 3.29 20.83 -2.24
N ALA A 186 2.01 20.59 -2.52
CA ALA A 186 1.51 19.24 -2.79
C ALA A 186 2.14 18.65 -4.05
N THR A 187 2.52 17.38 -3.97
CA THR A 187 3.04 16.58 -5.11
C THR A 187 2.05 15.53 -5.59
N GLY A 188 1.03 15.20 -4.80
CA GLY A 188 0.05 14.15 -5.09
C GLY A 188 0.48 12.76 -4.62
N TYR A 189 1.74 12.60 -4.18
CA TYR A 189 2.24 11.45 -3.46
C TYR A 189 2.90 11.92 -2.16
N ASP A 190 2.07 12.45 -1.27
CA ASP A 190 2.53 13.13 -0.07
C ASP A 190 2.22 12.32 1.20
N ALA A 191 2.94 12.64 2.26
CA ALA A 191 2.63 12.24 3.62
C ALA A 191 2.52 13.49 4.49
N THR A 192 1.66 13.43 5.49
CA THR A 192 1.49 14.49 6.48
C THR A 192 1.77 13.95 7.86
N VAL A 193 2.61 14.66 8.59
CA VAL A 193 2.93 14.35 9.97
C VAL A 193 2.13 15.26 10.91
N ILE A 194 1.47 14.65 11.88
CA ILE A 194 0.72 15.32 12.95
C ILE A 194 1.24 14.84 14.30
N VAL A 195 1.33 15.76 15.25
CA VAL A 195 1.55 15.45 16.66
C VAL A 195 0.44 16.05 17.51
N THR A 196 0.02 15.33 18.55
CA THR A 196 -0.98 15.84 19.49
C THR A 196 -0.33 16.56 20.66
N VAL A 197 -1.06 17.51 21.25
CA VAL A 197 -0.82 17.93 22.63
C VAL A 197 -1.04 16.74 23.58
N PRO A 198 -0.61 16.81 24.85
CA PRO A 198 -0.95 15.77 25.83
C PRO A 198 -2.47 15.69 25.99
N LEU A 199 -3.04 14.56 25.57
CA LEU A 199 -4.48 14.33 25.48
C LEU A 199 -5.07 13.94 26.84
N SER A 200 -6.30 14.33 27.08
CA SER A 200 -7.08 13.75 28.19
C SER A 200 -7.36 12.28 27.90
N ASP A 201 -7.38 11.42 28.92
CA ASP A 201 -7.59 10.00 28.70
C ASP A 201 -9.09 9.63 28.67
N ARG A 202 -9.46 8.73 27.75
CA ARG A 202 -10.76 8.05 27.74
C ARG A 202 -10.64 6.70 27.03
N VAL A 203 -11.45 5.74 27.45
CA VAL A 203 -11.53 4.41 26.81
C VAL A 203 -11.79 4.57 25.32
N GLY A 204 -11.01 3.86 24.51
CA GLY A 204 -11.15 3.83 23.05
C GLY A 204 -10.58 5.04 22.30
N MET A 205 -9.98 6.04 22.98
CA MET A 205 -9.50 7.26 22.31
C MET A 205 -8.61 6.97 21.10
N LEU A 206 -7.59 6.12 21.26
CA LEU A 206 -6.69 5.78 20.16
C LEU A 206 -7.44 5.09 19.02
N VAL A 207 -8.29 4.11 19.31
CA VAL A 207 -9.07 3.38 18.30
C VAL A 207 -9.97 4.34 17.51
N ASP A 208 -10.65 5.27 18.18
CA ASP A 208 -11.51 6.24 17.53
C ASP A 208 -10.72 7.20 16.63
N ILE A 209 -9.53 7.64 17.08
CA ILE A 209 -8.64 8.48 16.27
C ILE A 209 -8.26 7.74 14.98
N LEU A 210 -7.81 6.49 15.07
CA LEU A 210 -7.41 5.70 13.91
C LEU A 210 -8.57 5.30 13.01
N GLY A 211 -9.76 5.15 13.60
CA GLY A 211 -11.01 4.90 12.89
C GLY A 211 -11.34 6.02 11.89
N GLU A 212 -11.03 7.28 12.22
CA GLU A 212 -11.27 8.43 11.33
C GLU A 212 -10.43 8.38 10.05
N PHE A 213 -9.17 7.92 10.13
CA PHE A 213 -8.32 7.73 8.96
C PHE A 213 -8.78 6.51 8.14
N SER A 214 -8.97 5.38 8.84
CA SER A 214 -9.33 4.10 8.22
C SER A 214 -10.64 4.17 7.42
N ARG A 215 -11.69 4.82 7.96
CA ARG A 215 -12.99 4.92 7.30
C ARG A 215 -13.00 5.82 6.07
N ARG A 216 -11.97 6.67 5.93
CA ARG A 216 -11.75 7.53 4.75
C ARG A 216 -10.76 6.94 3.76
N GLY A 217 -10.23 5.75 4.04
CA GLY A 217 -9.18 5.13 3.23
C GLY A 217 -7.84 5.85 3.30
N ILE A 218 -7.60 6.65 4.36
CA ILE A 218 -6.29 7.26 4.60
C ILE A 218 -5.45 6.23 5.33
N ASN A 219 -4.36 5.82 4.70
CA ASN A 219 -3.41 4.91 5.32
C ASN A 219 -2.51 5.64 6.32
N ILE A 220 -2.18 4.96 7.41
CA ILE A 220 -1.24 5.46 8.42
C ILE A 220 0.11 4.79 8.15
N LEU A 221 1.12 5.62 7.93
CA LEU A 221 2.47 5.19 7.55
C LEU A 221 3.33 4.88 8.77
N ASP A 222 3.22 5.71 9.78
CA ASP A 222 3.87 5.52 11.07
C ASP A 222 2.98 6.09 12.17
N MET A 223 3.09 5.51 13.37
CA MET A 223 2.38 5.99 14.53
C MET A 223 3.15 5.68 15.80
N ARG A 224 3.19 6.65 16.70
CA ARG A 224 3.69 6.46 18.06
C ARG A 224 2.76 7.01 19.11
N ALA A 225 2.73 6.30 20.23
CA ALA A 225 2.10 6.72 21.46
C ALA A 225 3.17 6.81 22.54
N GLU A 226 3.33 7.98 23.15
CA GLU A 226 4.24 8.19 24.27
C GLU A 226 3.53 8.92 25.42
N SER A 227 4.03 8.73 26.63
CA SER A 227 3.57 9.49 27.79
C SER A 227 4.34 10.79 27.91
N ASP A 228 3.63 11.91 27.95
CA ASP A 228 4.22 13.23 28.19
C ASP A 228 4.97 13.25 29.53
N ILE A 229 6.22 13.70 29.54
CA ILE A 229 7.09 13.66 30.73
C ILE A 229 6.48 14.47 31.89
N LYS A 230 5.83 15.60 31.61
CA LYS A 230 5.33 16.53 32.63
C LYS A 230 3.97 16.11 33.19
N THR A 231 3.06 15.70 32.32
CA THR A 231 1.65 15.44 32.65
C THR A 231 1.31 13.96 32.70
N GLN A 232 2.20 13.08 32.23
CA GLN A 232 1.98 11.63 32.06
C GLN A 232 0.79 11.28 31.16
N LYS A 233 0.27 12.27 30.41
CA LYS A 233 -0.83 12.11 29.47
C LYS A 233 -0.34 11.57 28.14
N LEU A 234 -1.21 10.85 27.43
CA LEU A 234 -0.94 10.30 26.12
C LEU A 234 -0.65 11.41 25.10
N ARG A 235 0.43 11.25 24.35
CA ARG A 235 0.75 12.00 23.13
C ARG A 235 0.83 11.03 21.97
N ILE A 236 0.28 11.44 20.84
CA ILE A 236 0.30 10.66 19.62
C ILE A 236 1.07 11.43 18.55
N TYR A 237 1.99 10.74 17.91
CA TYR A 237 2.54 11.12 16.63
C TYR A 237 1.95 10.22 15.56
N LEU A 238 1.61 10.81 14.42
CA LEU A 238 1.02 10.12 13.29
C LEU A 238 1.60 10.65 12.00
N GLU A 239 2.13 9.77 11.16
CA GLU A 239 2.39 10.04 9.76
C GLU A 239 1.30 9.36 8.93
N ALA A 240 0.53 10.13 8.17
CA ALA A 240 -0.58 9.63 7.35
C ALA A 240 -0.38 9.98 5.87
N GLU A 241 -0.91 9.17 4.97
CA GLU A 241 -0.91 9.46 3.54
C GLU A 241 -1.78 10.69 3.23
N GLY A 242 -1.34 11.47 2.24
CA GLY A 242 -2.03 12.66 1.74
C GLY A 242 -1.41 13.96 2.21
N HIS A 243 -1.68 15.02 1.46
CA HIS A 243 -1.25 16.38 1.75
C HIS A 243 -2.29 17.14 2.60
N ILE A 244 -1.87 18.07 3.46
CA ILE A 244 -2.80 18.85 4.31
C ILE A 244 -3.80 19.71 3.51
N SER A 245 -3.52 19.98 2.23
CA SER A 245 -4.46 20.69 1.35
C SER A 245 -5.59 19.80 0.83
N GLU A 246 -5.50 18.47 1.00
CA GLU A 246 -6.53 17.56 0.56
C GLU A 246 -7.77 17.63 1.48
N PRO A 247 -8.98 17.74 0.92
CA PRO A 247 -10.21 17.80 1.72
C PRO A 247 -10.41 16.58 2.60
N THR A 248 -10.05 15.38 2.12
CA THR A 248 -10.23 14.12 2.84
C THR A 248 -9.42 14.08 4.13
N LEU A 249 -8.14 14.46 4.06
CA LEU A 249 -7.26 14.50 5.23
C LEU A 249 -7.65 15.65 6.17
N THR A 250 -7.92 16.83 5.65
CA THR A 250 -8.35 17.99 6.46
C THR A 250 -9.60 17.67 7.27
N GLU A 251 -10.60 17.05 6.64
CA GLU A 251 -11.84 16.64 7.32
C GLU A 251 -11.60 15.52 8.33
N ALA A 252 -10.66 14.60 8.08
CA ALA A 252 -10.26 13.60 9.07
C ALA A 252 -9.70 14.25 10.33
N LEU A 253 -8.73 15.17 10.17
CA LEU A 253 -8.12 15.88 11.29
C LEU A 253 -9.13 16.73 12.06
N ARG A 254 -10.03 17.42 11.35
CA ARG A 254 -11.10 18.22 11.97
C ARG A 254 -12.03 17.33 12.81
N GLN A 255 -12.41 16.16 12.31
CA GLN A 255 -13.28 15.23 13.03
C GLN A 255 -12.59 14.61 14.24
N VAL A 256 -11.30 14.30 14.12
CA VAL A 256 -10.48 13.89 15.26
C VAL A 256 -10.48 14.97 16.33
N GLU A 257 -10.25 16.23 15.97
CA GLU A 257 -10.21 17.34 16.94
C GLU A 257 -11.60 17.62 17.57
N ASP A 258 -12.63 17.79 16.74
CA ASP A 258 -13.96 18.27 17.16
C ASP A 258 -14.83 17.20 17.83
N LYS A 259 -14.73 15.94 17.37
CA LYS A 259 -15.66 14.87 17.77
C LYS A 259 -14.99 13.79 18.62
N VAL A 260 -13.77 13.40 18.26
CA VAL A 260 -13.07 12.28 18.92
C VAL A 260 -12.37 12.75 20.19
N VAL A 261 -11.53 13.79 20.08
CA VAL A 261 -10.74 14.33 21.19
C VAL A 261 -11.52 15.40 21.96
N GLN A 262 -12.33 16.20 21.25
CA GLN A 262 -13.15 17.28 21.82
C GLN A 262 -12.31 18.34 22.55
N GLN A 263 -11.11 18.61 22.03
CA GLN A 263 -10.19 19.60 22.57
C GLN A 263 -9.68 20.49 21.44
N PRO A 264 -10.02 21.79 21.42
CA PRO A 264 -9.57 22.68 20.36
C PRO A 264 -8.04 22.81 20.30
N ARG A 265 -7.49 22.83 19.09
CA ARG A 265 -6.05 22.94 18.80
C ARG A 265 -5.24 21.83 19.46
N CYS A 266 -5.79 20.62 19.54
CA CYS A 266 -5.07 19.48 20.11
C CYS A 266 -4.13 18.84 19.09
N LEU A 267 -4.35 19.07 17.79
CA LEU A 267 -3.51 18.57 16.71
C LEU A 267 -2.58 19.68 16.20
N ARG A 268 -1.31 19.34 15.98
CA ARG A 268 -0.34 20.20 15.29
C ARG A 268 0.25 19.46 14.09
N VAL A 269 0.06 20.03 12.91
CA VAL A 269 0.70 19.55 11.68
C VAL A 269 2.16 19.99 11.67
N LEU A 270 3.07 19.03 11.57
CA LEU A 270 4.52 19.28 11.51
C LEU A 270 5.00 19.51 10.09
N GLY A 271 4.28 19.01 9.10
CA GLY A 271 4.56 19.21 7.68
C GLY A 271 3.79 18.25 6.81
N SER A 272 3.60 18.64 5.56
CA SER A 272 3.17 17.77 4.47
C SER A 272 4.26 17.81 3.43
N PHE A 273 4.69 16.64 2.94
CA PHE A 273 5.91 16.52 2.15
C PHE A 273 5.85 15.31 1.21
N PRO A 274 6.70 15.26 0.18
CA PRO A 274 6.79 14.10 -0.71
C PRO A 274 7.08 12.83 0.09
N ARG A 275 6.22 11.84 -0.07
CA ARG A 275 6.35 10.54 0.59
C ARG A 275 7.52 9.79 -0.02
N VAL A 276 8.31 9.13 0.83
CA VAL A 276 9.34 8.18 0.43
C VAL A 276 8.91 6.77 0.81
N ASP A 277 9.12 5.82 -0.11
CA ASP A 277 8.95 4.41 0.21
C ASP A 277 10.30 3.82 0.61
N MET A 278 10.35 3.18 1.79
CA MET A 278 11.53 2.45 2.23
C MET A 278 11.70 1.13 1.46
N ARG A 279 10.62 0.64 0.82
CA ARG A 279 10.63 -0.53 -0.06
C ARG A 279 11.19 -0.16 -1.42
N THR A 280 11.90 -1.11 -2.01
CA THR A 280 12.35 -0.98 -3.41
C THR A 280 11.14 -1.24 -4.32
N LYS A 281 10.69 -0.22 -5.06
CA LYS A 281 9.72 -0.38 -6.15
C LYS A 281 10.45 -0.84 -7.41
N PHE A 282 10.00 -1.93 -8.01
CA PHE A 282 10.49 -2.44 -9.29
C PHE A 282 9.67 -1.88 -10.46
N ILE A 283 8.41 -1.52 -10.22
CA ILE A 283 7.56 -0.87 -11.22
C ILE A 283 7.72 0.65 -11.11
N ARG A 284 7.99 1.31 -12.22
CA ARG A 284 8.00 2.77 -12.31
C ARG A 284 6.73 3.28 -12.99
N SER A 285 6.19 2.48 -13.90
CA SER A 285 5.14 2.93 -14.80
C SER A 285 4.14 1.83 -15.20
N PHE A 286 2.86 2.21 -15.26
CA PHE A 286 1.76 1.38 -15.75
C PHE A 286 1.13 1.99 -16.99
N GLY A 287 0.75 1.13 -17.92
CA GLY A 287 0.09 1.48 -19.15
C GLY A 287 -1.22 0.73 -19.32
N PHE A 288 -2.35 1.44 -19.42
CA PHE A 288 -3.66 0.82 -19.60
C PHE A 288 -4.07 0.82 -21.06
N ILE A 289 -4.41 -0.37 -21.56
CA ILE A 289 -5.15 -0.57 -22.81
C ILE A 289 -6.63 -0.64 -22.43
N GLY A 290 -7.35 0.44 -22.77
CA GLY A 290 -8.73 0.70 -22.38
C GLY A 290 -8.83 1.91 -21.44
N THR A 291 -9.76 2.81 -21.74
CA THR A 291 -10.03 4.05 -20.98
C THR A 291 -11.38 3.99 -20.26
N GLY A 292 -11.82 2.79 -19.89
CA GLY A 292 -13.08 2.60 -19.18
C GLY A 292 -13.00 3.13 -17.75
N ALA A 293 -14.15 3.21 -17.08
CA ALA A 293 -14.23 3.70 -15.70
C ALA A 293 -13.37 2.88 -14.73
N MET A 294 -13.21 1.57 -14.96
CA MET A 294 -12.31 0.74 -14.15
C MET A 294 -10.83 1.05 -14.40
N SER A 295 -10.43 1.34 -15.64
CA SER A 295 -9.07 1.80 -15.93
C SER A 295 -8.75 3.09 -15.20
N GLY A 296 -9.67 4.07 -15.25
CA GLY A 296 -9.54 5.32 -14.48
C GLY A 296 -9.44 5.05 -12.97
N TRP A 297 -10.30 4.19 -12.45
CA TRP A 297 -10.32 3.84 -11.04
C TRP A 297 -9.00 3.26 -10.51
N PHE A 298 -8.37 2.36 -11.26
CA PHE A 298 -7.05 1.81 -10.93
C PHE A 298 -5.93 2.80 -11.22
N ALA A 299 -5.99 3.52 -12.34
CA ALA A 299 -5.02 4.54 -12.72
C ALA A 299 -4.88 5.61 -11.65
N ASP A 300 -6.00 6.13 -11.14
CA ASP A 300 -6.00 7.11 -10.06
C ASP A 300 -5.25 6.55 -8.84
N ARG A 301 -5.58 5.34 -8.39
CA ARG A 301 -4.99 4.75 -7.18
C ARG A 301 -3.52 4.40 -7.32
N LEU A 302 -3.11 3.90 -8.49
CA LEU A 302 -1.70 3.65 -8.78
C LEU A 302 -0.92 4.98 -8.88
N ALA A 303 -1.51 6.05 -9.43
CA ALA A 303 -0.90 7.37 -9.43
C ALA A 303 -0.71 7.91 -8.00
N HIS A 304 -1.69 7.71 -7.10
CA HIS A 304 -1.56 8.03 -5.67
C HIS A 304 -0.56 7.13 -4.93
N GLU A 305 -0.03 6.10 -5.59
CA GLU A 305 1.09 5.30 -5.11
C GLU A 305 2.42 5.75 -5.73
N GLY A 306 2.44 6.87 -6.45
CA GLY A 306 3.65 7.45 -7.05
C GLY A 306 4.09 6.75 -8.34
N TYR A 307 3.26 5.88 -8.93
CA TYR A 307 3.56 5.28 -10.23
C TYR A 307 3.18 6.22 -11.37
N GLN A 308 3.98 6.26 -12.44
CA GLN A 308 3.62 6.96 -13.66
C GLN A 308 2.54 6.17 -14.41
N ILE A 309 1.42 6.81 -14.77
CA ILE A 309 0.31 6.13 -15.45
C ILE A 309 0.09 6.70 -16.84
N LEU A 310 -0.02 5.81 -17.83
CA LEU A 310 -0.40 6.14 -19.19
C LEU A 310 -1.72 5.42 -19.54
N LEU A 311 -2.76 6.18 -19.87
CA LEU A 311 -4.03 5.63 -20.36
C LEU A 311 -4.07 5.70 -21.89
N SER A 312 -4.39 4.58 -22.55
CA SER A 312 -4.53 4.52 -23.99
C SER A 312 -5.79 3.76 -24.40
N GLY A 313 -6.51 4.29 -25.37
CA GLY A 313 -7.73 3.70 -25.92
C GLY A 313 -8.04 4.21 -27.31
N ARG A 314 -9.23 3.88 -27.82
CA ARG A 314 -9.64 4.23 -29.19
C ARG A 314 -9.75 5.74 -29.45
N SER A 315 -9.90 6.53 -28.39
CA SER A 315 -10.15 7.97 -28.45
C SER A 315 -8.98 8.82 -27.91
N THR A 316 -7.84 8.19 -27.58
CA THR A 316 -6.66 8.90 -27.08
C THR A 316 -5.66 9.13 -28.20
N GLU A 317 -4.91 10.23 -28.13
CA GLU A 317 -3.81 10.49 -29.07
C GLU A 317 -2.68 9.48 -28.91
N LEU A 318 -2.35 9.11 -27.66
CA LEU A 318 -1.41 8.06 -27.36
C LEU A 318 -2.01 6.69 -27.73
N THR A 319 -1.40 6.02 -28.70
CA THR A 319 -1.81 4.68 -29.15
C THR A 319 -1.28 3.58 -28.21
N PRO A 320 -1.96 2.42 -28.12
CA PRO A 320 -1.46 1.32 -27.29
C PRO A 320 -0.05 0.88 -27.70
N GLU A 321 0.22 0.83 -29.01
CA GLU A 321 1.52 0.47 -29.56
C GLU A 321 2.64 1.43 -29.09
N ALA A 322 2.38 2.74 -29.08
CA ALA A 322 3.33 3.74 -28.61
C ALA A 322 3.49 3.73 -27.08
N MET A 323 2.40 3.46 -26.36
CA MET A 323 2.37 3.40 -24.89
C MET A 323 3.18 2.21 -24.36
N ILE A 324 3.03 1.01 -24.96
CA ILE A 324 3.68 -0.22 -24.49
C ILE A 324 5.21 -0.07 -24.40
N ALA A 325 5.81 0.71 -25.30
CA ALA A 325 7.25 0.96 -25.31
C ALA A 325 7.75 1.84 -24.14
N GLN A 326 6.85 2.48 -23.39
CA GLN A 326 7.16 3.49 -22.37
C GLN A 326 6.89 3.02 -20.94
N VAL A 327 6.32 1.82 -20.75
CA VAL A 327 5.84 1.36 -19.45
C VAL A 327 6.53 0.08 -18.99
N ASP A 328 6.53 -0.22 -17.69
CA ASP A 328 7.03 -1.50 -17.17
C ASP A 328 5.91 -2.56 -17.14
N VAL A 329 4.67 -2.13 -16.88
CA VAL A 329 3.50 -3.00 -16.78
C VAL A 329 2.40 -2.55 -17.72
N VAL A 330 1.94 -3.46 -18.58
CA VAL A 330 0.80 -3.26 -19.48
C VAL A 330 -0.44 -3.91 -18.85
N MET A 331 -1.46 -3.09 -18.62
CA MET A 331 -2.76 -3.48 -18.08
C MET A 331 -3.77 -3.55 -19.22
N ILE A 332 -4.39 -4.71 -19.47
CA ILE A 332 -5.52 -4.79 -20.40
C ILE A 332 -6.81 -4.74 -19.59
N CYS A 333 -7.57 -3.66 -19.76
CA CYS A 333 -8.86 -3.43 -19.10
C CYS A 333 -9.90 -2.99 -20.14
N VAL A 334 -10.39 -3.97 -20.91
CA VAL A 334 -11.34 -3.81 -22.02
C VAL A 334 -12.57 -4.70 -21.78
N PRO A 335 -13.67 -4.56 -22.54
CA PRO A 335 -14.79 -5.48 -22.45
C PRO A 335 -14.35 -6.94 -22.61
N ILE A 336 -14.99 -7.87 -21.89
CA ILE A 336 -14.59 -9.30 -21.84
C ILE A 336 -14.42 -9.89 -23.24
N SER A 337 -15.37 -9.64 -24.14
CA SER A 337 -15.34 -10.08 -25.54
C SER A 337 -14.19 -9.52 -26.38
N ALA A 338 -13.56 -8.43 -25.94
CA ALA A 338 -12.43 -7.79 -26.63
C ALA A 338 -11.07 -8.17 -26.05
N THR A 339 -11.01 -8.83 -24.88
CA THR A 339 -9.76 -9.10 -24.17
C THR A 339 -8.82 -9.98 -24.97
N VAL A 340 -9.30 -11.10 -25.51
CA VAL A 340 -8.46 -12.02 -26.32
C VAL A 340 -7.91 -11.32 -27.56
N ALA A 341 -8.74 -10.59 -28.30
CA ALA A 341 -8.30 -9.84 -29.48
C ALA A 341 -7.28 -8.74 -29.13
N ALA A 342 -7.43 -8.09 -27.97
CA ALA A 342 -6.44 -7.13 -27.49
C ALA A 342 -5.11 -7.81 -27.16
N VAL A 343 -5.14 -8.97 -26.49
CA VAL A 343 -3.95 -9.77 -26.20
C VAL A 343 -3.24 -10.23 -27.48
N GLU A 344 -3.99 -10.75 -28.46
CA GLU A 344 -3.44 -11.18 -29.75
C GLU A 344 -2.75 -10.04 -30.49
N ARG A 345 -3.37 -8.84 -30.47
CA ARG A 345 -2.85 -7.66 -31.16
C ARG A 345 -1.63 -7.06 -30.47
N TYR A 346 -1.67 -6.92 -29.14
CA TYR A 346 -0.70 -6.12 -28.40
C TYR A 346 0.34 -6.96 -27.64
N GLY A 347 0.01 -8.21 -27.31
CA GLY A 347 0.92 -9.15 -26.65
C GLY A 347 2.29 -9.27 -27.32
N PRO A 348 2.38 -9.37 -28.67
CA PRO A 348 3.67 -9.46 -29.35
C PRO A 348 4.56 -8.22 -29.22
N LEU A 349 4.01 -7.08 -28.78
CA LEU A 349 4.74 -5.82 -28.61
C LEU A 349 5.34 -5.68 -27.21
N ILE A 350 4.92 -6.52 -26.26
CA ILE A 350 5.40 -6.51 -24.88
C ILE A 350 6.73 -7.26 -24.81
N ARG A 351 7.76 -6.60 -24.28
CA ARG A 351 9.15 -7.05 -24.30
C ARG A 351 9.53 -7.78 -23.02
N ASP A 352 10.57 -8.60 -23.10
CA ASP A 352 11.13 -9.27 -21.92
C ASP A 352 11.50 -8.26 -20.82
N GLY A 353 11.16 -8.60 -19.58
CA GLY A 353 11.30 -7.73 -18.42
C GLY A 353 10.11 -6.79 -18.15
N GLN A 354 9.11 -6.74 -19.04
CA GLN A 354 7.81 -6.12 -18.77
C GLN A 354 6.80 -7.15 -18.23
N ALA A 355 5.67 -6.66 -17.70
CA ALA A 355 4.54 -7.50 -17.31
C ALA A 355 3.27 -7.20 -18.11
N LEU A 356 2.48 -8.23 -18.38
CA LEU A 356 1.10 -8.15 -18.85
C LEU A 356 0.15 -8.57 -17.72
N ILE A 357 -0.65 -7.63 -17.22
CA ILE A 357 -1.69 -7.90 -16.23
C ILE A 357 -3.06 -7.74 -16.88
N LEU A 358 -3.86 -8.80 -16.81
CA LEU A 358 -5.18 -8.88 -17.41
C LEU A 358 -6.24 -8.54 -16.35
N LEU A 359 -6.91 -7.40 -16.47
CA LEU A 359 -8.09 -7.05 -15.66
C LEU A 359 -9.34 -7.58 -16.36
N ALA A 360 -9.64 -8.86 -16.16
CA ALA A 360 -10.63 -9.59 -16.94
C ALA A 360 -11.52 -10.48 -16.08
N GLY A 361 -12.77 -10.66 -16.53
CA GLY A 361 -13.76 -11.53 -15.88
C GLY A 361 -13.79 -12.98 -16.40
N GLU A 362 -12.93 -13.32 -17.35
CA GLU A 362 -12.74 -14.68 -17.90
C GLU A 362 -11.25 -15.00 -17.88
N SER A 363 -10.88 -16.17 -17.34
CA SER A 363 -9.50 -16.53 -17.08
C SER A 363 -8.89 -17.52 -18.05
N GLU A 364 -9.57 -18.60 -18.42
CA GLU A 364 -8.96 -19.70 -19.18
C GLU A 364 -8.45 -19.25 -20.56
N THR A 365 -9.37 -18.79 -21.42
CA THR A 365 -9.07 -18.35 -22.79
C THR A 365 -8.12 -17.16 -22.79
N THR A 366 -8.34 -16.23 -21.86
CA THR A 366 -7.57 -14.99 -21.72
C THR A 366 -6.10 -15.26 -21.40
N LEU A 367 -5.83 -16.10 -20.38
CA LEU A 367 -4.46 -16.46 -20.02
C LEU A 367 -3.79 -17.34 -21.06
N ALA A 368 -4.53 -18.28 -21.66
CA ALA A 368 -4.01 -19.10 -22.75
C ALA A 368 -3.54 -18.23 -23.92
N SER A 369 -4.35 -17.26 -24.34
CA SER A 369 -3.97 -16.30 -25.38
C SER A 369 -2.74 -15.48 -25.00
N ALA A 370 -2.66 -15.02 -23.74
CA ALA A 370 -1.52 -14.24 -23.25
C ALA A 370 -0.22 -15.05 -23.27
N LEU A 371 -0.26 -16.31 -22.86
CA LEU A 371 0.90 -17.21 -22.90
C LEU A 371 1.37 -17.52 -24.33
N ILE A 372 0.43 -17.60 -25.29
CA ILE A 372 0.74 -17.86 -26.72
C ILE A 372 1.34 -16.61 -27.39
N HIS A 373 0.79 -15.43 -27.12
CA HIS A 373 1.11 -14.21 -27.88
C HIS A 373 2.15 -13.30 -27.23
N THR A 374 2.79 -13.70 -26.13
CA THR A 374 3.86 -12.93 -25.47
C THR A 374 5.14 -13.74 -25.33
N GLY A 375 6.31 -13.08 -25.42
CA GLY A 375 7.62 -13.70 -25.29
C GLY A 375 7.91 -14.25 -23.89
N ALA A 376 8.74 -15.28 -23.75
CA ALA A 376 8.94 -16.02 -22.49
C ALA A 376 9.41 -15.17 -21.29
N GLY A 377 10.09 -14.03 -21.54
CA GLY A 377 10.53 -13.10 -20.49
C GLY A 377 9.49 -12.07 -20.05
N VAL A 378 8.27 -12.10 -20.59
CA VAL A 378 7.16 -11.25 -20.14
C VAL A 378 6.47 -11.89 -18.94
N GLU A 379 6.28 -11.16 -17.84
CA GLU A 379 5.50 -11.66 -16.72
C GLU A 379 4.00 -11.64 -17.04
N ILE A 380 3.23 -12.65 -16.62
CA ILE A 380 1.78 -12.70 -16.90
C ILE A 380 1.01 -13.00 -15.62
N MET A 381 -0.05 -12.23 -15.37
CA MET A 381 -1.02 -12.49 -14.30
C MET A 381 -2.41 -12.03 -14.72
N LEU A 382 -3.44 -12.69 -14.23
CA LEU A 382 -4.81 -12.21 -14.34
C LEU A 382 -5.34 -11.81 -12.96
N VAL A 383 -6.07 -10.70 -12.94
CA VAL A 383 -6.76 -10.20 -11.76
C VAL A 383 -8.20 -9.90 -12.12
N HIS A 384 -9.13 -10.49 -11.36
CA HIS A 384 -10.54 -10.18 -11.43
C HIS A 384 -10.96 -9.46 -10.14
N ASN A 385 -11.13 -8.14 -10.24
CA ASN A 385 -11.67 -7.33 -9.15
C ASN A 385 -13.20 -7.51 -9.05
N LEU A 386 -13.70 -8.01 -7.92
CA LEU A 386 -15.14 -8.22 -7.71
C LEU A 386 -15.84 -6.96 -7.17
N TRP A 387 -15.51 -5.81 -7.75
CA TRP A 387 -16.14 -4.52 -7.46
C TRP A 387 -16.20 -3.63 -8.70
N GLY A 388 -17.22 -2.77 -8.75
CA GLY A 388 -17.39 -1.80 -9.82
C GLY A 388 -16.65 -0.46 -9.58
N PRO A 389 -16.62 0.43 -10.58
CA PRO A 389 -15.85 1.67 -10.54
C PRO A 389 -16.41 2.72 -9.57
N GLN A 390 -17.63 2.51 -9.05
CA GLN A 390 -18.22 3.36 -8.00
C GLN A 390 -17.71 3.03 -6.59
N ALA A 391 -16.89 2.00 -6.45
CA ALA A 391 -16.25 1.64 -5.20
C ALA A 391 -15.37 2.79 -4.67
N ALA A 392 -15.63 3.29 -3.45
CA ALA A 392 -14.71 4.25 -2.83
C ALA A 392 -13.34 3.62 -2.50
N THR A 393 -13.33 2.36 -2.06
CA THR A 393 -12.14 1.59 -1.70
C THR A 393 -12.27 0.13 -2.17
N MET A 394 -11.13 -0.58 -2.26
CA MET A 394 -11.08 -2.05 -2.39
C MET A 394 -10.94 -2.78 -1.05
N LYS A 395 -10.91 -2.05 0.07
CA LYS A 395 -10.89 -2.65 1.40
C LYS A 395 -12.07 -3.59 1.62
N ASP A 396 -11.79 -4.80 2.12
CA ASP A 396 -12.74 -5.88 2.39
C ASP A 396 -13.50 -6.33 1.13
N LYS A 397 -12.89 -6.17 -0.05
CA LYS A 397 -13.44 -6.61 -1.34
C LYS A 397 -12.59 -7.70 -1.95
N ASN A 398 -13.28 -8.69 -2.48
CA ASN A 398 -12.63 -9.83 -3.10
C ASN A 398 -11.94 -9.45 -4.41
N ALA A 399 -10.66 -9.80 -4.54
CA ALA A 399 -9.92 -9.83 -5.79
C ALA A 399 -9.47 -11.28 -6.04
N ILE A 400 -9.82 -11.84 -7.19
CA ILE A 400 -9.31 -13.15 -7.59
C ILE A 400 -8.06 -12.96 -8.42
N VAL A 401 -6.96 -13.60 -8.02
CA VAL A 401 -5.68 -13.55 -8.69
C VAL A 401 -5.37 -14.94 -9.25
N VAL A 402 -5.13 -15.00 -10.56
CA VAL A 402 -4.71 -16.21 -11.24
C VAL A 402 -3.27 -16.02 -11.70
N ARG A 403 -2.33 -16.60 -10.94
CA ARG A 403 -0.91 -16.60 -11.27
C ARG A 403 -0.59 -17.64 -12.35
N THR A 404 0.40 -17.33 -13.16
CA THR A 404 0.99 -18.24 -14.15
C THR A 404 2.40 -18.62 -13.72
N PRO A 405 3.02 -19.66 -14.31
CA PRO A 405 4.44 -19.95 -14.11
C PRO A 405 5.38 -18.79 -14.49
N ARG A 406 4.88 -17.81 -15.25
CA ARG A 406 5.60 -16.59 -15.65
C ARG A 406 5.29 -15.39 -14.74
N SER A 407 4.47 -15.52 -13.69
CA SER A 407 4.26 -14.43 -12.72
C SER A 407 5.53 -14.23 -11.87
N GLY A 408 6.17 -13.06 -11.99
CA GLY A 408 7.43 -12.75 -11.30
C GLY A 408 7.28 -11.59 -10.31
N ARG A 409 8.29 -10.72 -10.27
CA ARG A 409 8.38 -9.63 -9.29
C ARG A 409 7.40 -8.49 -9.58
N LEU A 410 7.15 -8.16 -10.85
CA LEU A 410 6.22 -7.10 -11.23
C LEU A 410 4.78 -7.50 -10.91
N CYS A 411 4.41 -8.75 -11.20
CA CYS A 411 3.11 -9.30 -10.78
C CYS A 411 2.97 -9.30 -9.25
N SER A 412 4.03 -9.66 -8.53
CA SER A 412 4.02 -9.69 -7.06
C SER A 412 3.90 -8.29 -6.45
N GLU A 413 4.53 -7.27 -7.04
CA GLU A 413 4.39 -5.88 -6.61
C GLU A 413 2.98 -5.34 -6.84
N PHE A 414 2.33 -5.68 -7.96
CA PHE A 414 0.93 -5.31 -8.19
C PHE A 414 -0.03 -6.05 -7.23
N GLU A 415 0.21 -7.32 -6.92
CA GLU A 415 -0.55 -8.06 -5.91
C GLU A 415 -0.39 -7.43 -4.51
N ALA A 416 0.83 -7.01 -4.16
CA ALA A 416 1.10 -6.30 -2.91
C ALA A 416 0.39 -4.93 -2.85
N PHE A 417 0.23 -4.25 -3.99
CA PHE A 417 -0.61 -3.05 -4.09
C PHE A 417 -2.08 -3.36 -3.75
N LEU A 418 -2.67 -4.43 -4.30
CA LEU A 418 -4.05 -4.83 -3.97
C LEU A 418 -4.20 -5.10 -2.46
N TYR A 419 -3.26 -5.86 -1.89
CA TYR A 419 -3.24 -6.20 -0.47
C TYR A 419 -3.11 -4.94 0.42
N LYS A 420 -2.22 -4.02 0.05
CA LYS A 420 -2.01 -2.76 0.77
C LYS A 420 -3.32 -1.95 0.88
N HIS A 421 -4.12 -1.92 -0.18
CA HIS A 421 -5.40 -1.22 -0.18
C HIS A 421 -6.57 -2.05 0.40
N GLY A 422 -6.26 -3.19 1.01
CA GLY A 422 -7.19 -4.00 1.80
C GLY A 422 -8.05 -4.96 0.98
N ALA A 423 -7.68 -5.27 -0.26
CA ALA A 423 -8.39 -6.30 -1.01
C ALA A 423 -8.19 -7.68 -0.39
N ASP A 424 -9.27 -8.47 -0.32
CA ASP A 424 -9.23 -9.88 0.05
C ASP A 424 -8.81 -10.69 -1.17
N ILE A 425 -7.55 -11.11 -1.20
CA ILE A 425 -6.94 -11.77 -2.36
C ILE A 425 -7.17 -13.28 -2.28
N TRP A 426 -7.81 -13.83 -3.31
CA TRP A 426 -8.02 -15.26 -3.49
C TRP A 426 -7.20 -15.77 -4.67
N GLN A 427 -6.39 -16.80 -4.46
CA GLN A 427 -5.66 -17.45 -5.54
C GLN A 427 -6.42 -18.66 -6.07
N ASP A 428 -6.66 -18.70 -7.37
CA ASP A 428 -7.40 -19.77 -8.04
C ASP A 428 -6.67 -20.28 -9.30
N SER A 429 -7.04 -21.48 -9.75
CA SER A 429 -6.72 -21.92 -11.11
C SER A 429 -7.66 -21.23 -12.12
N PRO A 430 -7.25 -21.09 -13.40
CA PRO A 430 -8.10 -20.49 -14.43
C PRO A 430 -9.50 -21.14 -14.51
N SER A 431 -9.57 -22.47 -14.51
CA SER A 431 -10.82 -23.23 -14.60
C SER A 431 -11.70 -23.11 -13.35
N ARG A 432 -11.08 -23.03 -12.16
CA ARG A 432 -11.81 -22.84 -10.91
C ARG A 432 -12.41 -21.44 -10.85
N HIS A 433 -11.65 -20.42 -11.25
CA HIS A 433 -12.15 -19.05 -11.38
C HIS A 433 -13.37 -19.00 -12.30
N ASP A 434 -13.28 -19.53 -13.52
CA ASP A 434 -14.36 -19.44 -14.52
C ASP A 434 -15.61 -20.21 -14.07
N LEU A 435 -15.45 -21.37 -13.43
CA LEU A 435 -16.55 -22.12 -12.83
C LEU A 435 -17.26 -21.31 -11.73
N LEU A 436 -16.50 -20.69 -10.82
CA LEU A 436 -17.05 -19.91 -9.71
C LEU A 436 -17.69 -18.61 -10.18
N MET A 437 -17.20 -17.98 -11.26
CA MET A 437 -17.88 -16.84 -11.90
C MET A 437 -19.24 -17.23 -12.50
N GLY A 438 -19.40 -18.50 -12.88
CA GLY A 438 -20.70 -19.10 -13.21
C GLY A 438 -21.73 -18.92 -12.09
N ILE A 439 -21.32 -19.16 -10.84
CA ILE A 439 -22.18 -19.04 -9.64
C ILE A 439 -22.27 -17.60 -9.16
N GLY A 440 -21.16 -16.89 -9.08
CA GLY A 440 -21.08 -15.57 -8.43
C GLY A 440 -21.57 -14.40 -9.28
N GLN A 441 -21.51 -14.52 -10.61
CA GLN A 441 -21.85 -13.41 -11.52
C GLN A 441 -22.86 -13.82 -12.59
N LYS A 442 -22.60 -14.92 -13.30
CA LYS A 442 -23.37 -15.29 -14.48
C LYS A 442 -24.80 -15.71 -14.15
N LEU A 443 -24.96 -16.66 -13.23
CA LEU A 443 -26.28 -17.14 -12.81
C LEU A 443 -27.13 -16.02 -12.17
N PRO A 444 -26.64 -15.23 -11.19
CA PRO A 444 -27.42 -14.13 -10.61
C PRO A 444 -27.87 -13.10 -11.66
N THR A 445 -27.02 -12.81 -12.65
CA THR A 445 -27.37 -11.90 -13.74
C THR A 445 -28.48 -12.47 -14.62
N MET A 446 -28.39 -13.74 -15.01
CA MET A 446 -29.42 -14.42 -15.80
C MET A 446 -30.76 -14.45 -15.06
N VAL A 447 -30.75 -14.81 -13.77
CA VAL A 447 -31.94 -14.80 -12.93
C VAL A 447 -32.53 -13.41 -12.82
N SER A 448 -31.70 -12.37 -12.68
CA SER A 448 -32.15 -10.98 -12.60
C SER A 448 -32.88 -10.55 -13.89
N VAL A 449 -32.31 -10.84 -15.05
CA VAL A 449 -32.93 -10.49 -16.34
C VAL A 449 -34.21 -11.28 -16.56
N ALA A 450 -34.20 -12.59 -16.30
CA ALA A 450 -35.39 -13.43 -16.41
C ALA A 450 -36.51 -12.98 -15.46
N LEU A 451 -36.17 -12.58 -14.23
CA LEU A 451 -37.13 -12.07 -13.26
C LEU A 451 -37.79 -10.78 -13.75
N ALA A 452 -37.01 -9.84 -14.29
CA ALA A 452 -37.54 -8.61 -14.87
C ALA A 452 -38.48 -8.87 -16.06
N MET A 453 -38.13 -9.83 -16.92
CA MET A 453 -38.99 -10.28 -18.02
C MET A 453 -40.30 -10.87 -17.49
N THR A 454 -40.26 -11.73 -16.47
CA THR A 454 -41.47 -12.31 -15.86
C THR A 454 -42.40 -11.24 -15.29
N LEU A 455 -41.86 -10.21 -14.64
CA LEU A 455 -42.66 -9.08 -14.15
C LEU A 455 -43.35 -8.36 -15.31
N GLN A 456 -42.62 -8.12 -16.40
CA GLN A 456 -43.16 -7.51 -17.61
C GLN A 456 -44.26 -8.36 -18.25
N ASP A 457 -44.03 -9.66 -18.43
CA ASP A 457 -44.96 -10.60 -19.04
C ASP A 457 -46.29 -10.70 -18.27
N ASN A 458 -46.24 -10.50 -16.95
CA ASN A 458 -47.40 -10.54 -16.06
C ASN A 458 -47.95 -9.15 -15.70
N SER A 459 -47.43 -8.07 -16.30
CA SER A 459 -47.83 -6.69 -16.02
C SER A 459 -47.73 -6.29 -14.53
N ILE A 460 -46.76 -6.84 -13.81
CA ILE A 460 -46.52 -6.54 -12.39
C ILE A 460 -45.67 -5.28 -12.27
N THR A 461 -46.16 -4.30 -11.53
CA THR A 461 -45.48 -3.02 -11.30
C THR A 461 -44.67 -3.00 -10.00
N GLY A 462 -43.81 -2.00 -9.84
CA GLY A 462 -43.09 -1.78 -8.58
C GLY A 462 -44.02 -1.56 -7.37
N ASN A 463 -45.19 -0.96 -7.59
CA ASN A 463 -46.19 -0.75 -6.53
C ASN A 463 -46.83 -2.07 -6.09
N ASP A 464 -47.05 -3.00 -7.03
CA ASP A 464 -47.62 -4.32 -6.73
C ASP A 464 -46.65 -5.13 -5.85
N ILE A 465 -45.35 -5.08 -6.17
CA ILE A 465 -44.29 -5.70 -5.37
C ILE A 465 -44.25 -5.12 -3.96
N ALA A 466 -44.25 -3.78 -3.83
CA ALA A 466 -44.16 -3.12 -2.54
C ALA A 466 -45.35 -3.44 -1.61
N SER A 467 -46.53 -3.73 -2.18
CA SER A 467 -47.74 -4.01 -1.42
C SER A 467 -47.95 -5.48 -1.07
N HIS A 468 -47.33 -6.42 -1.80
CA HIS A 468 -47.62 -7.86 -1.68
C HIS A 468 -46.40 -8.75 -1.39
N CYS A 469 -45.18 -8.20 -1.29
CA CYS A 469 -43.98 -8.96 -0.93
C CYS A 469 -43.60 -8.80 0.55
N THR A 470 -43.17 -9.91 1.16
CA THR A 470 -42.48 -9.86 2.46
C THR A 470 -41.07 -9.27 2.29
N LEU A 471 -40.45 -8.81 3.38
CA LEU A 471 -39.05 -8.34 3.36
C LEU A 471 -38.08 -9.37 2.75
N THR A 472 -38.27 -10.65 3.08
CA THR A 472 -37.47 -11.75 2.52
C THR A 472 -37.72 -11.96 1.02
N SER A 473 -38.97 -11.81 0.56
CA SER A 473 -39.31 -11.90 -0.87
C SER A 473 -38.68 -10.78 -1.71
N LEU A 474 -38.35 -9.64 -1.09
CA LEU A 474 -37.72 -8.51 -1.79
C LEU A 474 -36.24 -8.74 -2.14
N TYR A 475 -35.56 -9.72 -1.55
CA TYR A 475 -34.13 -9.92 -1.79
C TYR A 475 -33.81 -10.13 -3.28
N GLY A 476 -34.61 -10.94 -3.98
CA GLY A 476 -34.47 -11.17 -5.42
C GLY A 476 -34.73 -9.91 -6.24
N ILE A 477 -35.70 -9.09 -5.84
CA ILE A 477 -36.05 -7.82 -6.51
C ILE A 477 -34.94 -6.79 -6.33
N LEU A 478 -34.37 -6.68 -5.13
CA LEU A 478 -33.26 -5.77 -4.84
C LEU A 478 -32.00 -6.17 -5.62
N ALA A 479 -31.70 -7.47 -5.70
CA ALA A 479 -30.61 -7.98 -6.53
C ALA A 479 -30.82 -7.65 -8.03
N MET A 480 -32.03 -7.84 -8.53
CA MET A 480 -32.42 -7.49 -9.90
C MET A 480 -32.24 -6.00 -10.18
N ALA A 481 -32.69 -5.13 -9.27
CA ALA A 481 -32.58 -3.68 -9.40
C ALA A 481 -31.11 -3.23 -9.52
N ARG A 482 -30.17 -3.88 -8.80
CA ARG A 482 -28.73 -3.59 -8.93
C ARG A 482 -28.18 -3.89 -10.32
N ALA A 483 -28.62 -4.97 -10.96
CA ALA A 483 -28.19 -5.31 -12.32
C ALA A 483 -28.75 -4.32 -13.35
N HIS A 484 -30.01 -3.92 -13.20
CA HIS A 484 -30.72 -3.06 -14.16
C HIS A 484 -30.42 -1.56 -14.00
N SER A 485 -29.84 -1.14 -12.87
CA SER A 485 -29.41 0.24 -12.61
C SER A 485 -27.97 0.54 -13.06
N GLN A 486 -27.28 -0.44 -13.63
CA GLN A 486 -25.89 -0.35 -14.05
C GLN A 486 -25.74 -0.48 -15.57
N ASN A 487 -24.51 -0.47 -16.08
CA ASN A 487 -24.26 -0.55 -17.53
C ASN A 487 -24.71 -1.91 -18.09
N PRO A 488 -25.74 -1.95 -18.97
CA PRO A 488 -26.27 -3.20 -19.51
C PRO A 488 -25.25 -3.98 -20.34
N ARG A 489 -24.27 -3.30 -20.95
CA ARG A 489 -23.21 -3.97 -21.72
C ARG A 489 -22.39 -4.90 -20.84
N THR A 490 -22.03 -4.48 -19.62
CA THR A 490 -21.23 -5.30 -18.69
C THR A 490 -21.93 -6.60 -18.36
N TYR A 491 -23.23 -6.53 -18.03
CA TYR A 491 -24.02 -7.71 -17.70
C TYR A 491 -24.26 -8.62 -18.92
N ALA A 492 -24.46 -8.03 -20.10
CA ALA A 492 -24.54 -8.79 -21.35
C ALA A 492 -23.24 -9.57 -21.65
N GLU A 493 -22.07 -8.95 -21.43
CA GLU A 493 -20.76 -9.60 -21.57
C GLU A 493 -20.62 -10.78 -20.61
N ILE A 494 -20.93 -10.60 -19.32
CA ILE A 494 -20.90 -11.67 -18.30
C ILE A 494 -21.79 -12.86 -18.70
N MET A 495 -23.01 -12.57 -19.18
CA MET A 495 -23.93 -13.62 -19.65
C MET A 495 -23.40 -14.33 -20.90
N ALA A 496 -22.74 -13.60 -21.79
CA ALA A 496 -22.21 -14.11 -23.05
C ALA A 496 -20.86 -14.84 -22.91
N THR A 497 -20.14 -14.69 -21.80
CA THR A 497 -18.81 -15.32 -21.57
C THR A 497 -18.86 -16.83 -21.84
N ALA A 498 -17.83 -17.34 -22.54
CA ALA A 498 -17.66 -18.77 -22.79
C ALA A 498 -17.20 -19.51 -21.51
N GLY A 499 -16.88 -20.81 -21.61
CA GLY A 499 -16.31 -21.58 -20.51
C GLY A 499 -17.30 -22.29 -19.58
N ASP A 500 -16.75 -22.91 -18.54
CA ASP A 500 -17.45 -23.84 -17.64
C ASP A 500 -18.56 -23.19 -16.82
N GLY A 501 -18.51 -21.88 -16.59
CA GLY A 501 -19.61 -21.12 -15.98
C GLY A 501 -20.95 -21.25 -16.73
N ARG A 502 -20.95 -21.59 -18.03
CA ARG A 502 -22.17 -21.89 -18.79
C ARG A 502 -22.89 -23.13 -18.27
N LYS A 503 -22.14 -24.12 -17.79
CA LYS A 503 -22.69 -25.37 -17.24
C LYS A 503 -23.58 -25.07 -16.04
N VAL A 504 -23.12 -24.19 -15.15
CA VAL A 504 -23.85 -23.76 -13.94
C VAL A 504 -25.25 -23.24 -14.28
N VAL A 505 -25.36 -22.33 -15.26
CA VAL A 505 -26.65 -21.75 -15.65
C VAL A 505 -27.59 -22.80 -16.27
N ARG A 506 -27.04 -23.71 -17.09
CA ARG A 506 -27.82 -24.80 -17.69
C ARG A 506 -28.30 -25.81 -16.65
N ASP A 507 -27.44 -26.17 -15.70
CA ASP A 507 -27.78 -27.05 -14.59
C ASP A 507 -28.86 -26.40 -13.72
N PHE A 508 -28.75 -25.10 -13.43
CA PHE A 508 -29.80 -24.35 -12.73
C PHE A 508 -31.14 -24.38 -13.49
N ALA A 509 -31.15 -24.11 -14.80
CA ALA A 509 -32.39 -24.13 -15.59
C ALA A 509 -33.05 -25.51 -15.59
N ARG A 510 -32.25 -26.59 -15.68
CA ARG A 510 -32.74 -27.97 -15.57
C ARG A 510 -33.33 -28.24 -14.19
N ASN A 511 -32.63 -27.84 -13.13
CA ASN A 511 -33.09 -28.03 -11.76
C ASN A 511 -34.38 -27.24 -11.49
N LEU A 512 -34.50 -26.02 -12.02
CA LEU A 512 -35.70 -25.20 -11.89
C LEU A 512 -36.90 -25.87 -12.59
N ALA A 513 -36.72 -26.40 -13.80
CA ALA A 513 -37.77 -27.15 -14.49
C ALA A 513 -38.19 -28.39 -13.68
N GLN A 514 -37.23 -29.14 -13.12
CA GLN A 514 -37.53 -30.30 -12.28
C GLN A 514 -38.33 -29.91 -11.03
N VAL A 515 -37.98 -28.81 -10.36
CA VAL A 515 -38.72 -28.29 -9.20
C VAL A 515 -40.12 -27.85 -9.59
N LEU A 516 -40.27 -27.19 -10.75
CA LEU A 516 -41.56 -26.78 -11.30
C LEU A 516 -42.47 -28.00 -11.54
N ASP A 517 -41.98 -29.02 -12.23
CA ASP A 517 -42.74 -30.25 -12.51
C ASP A 517 -43.23 -30.92 -11.21
N MET A 518 -42.38 -30.97 -10.18
CA MET A 518 -42.75 -31.53 -8.87
C MET A 518 -43.79 -30.67 -8.14
N ALA A 519 -43.68 -29.35 -8.23
CA ALA A 519 -44.62 -28.41 -7.62
C ALA A 519 -45.99 -28.46 -8.29
N GLU A 520 -46.05 -28.47 -9.63
CA GLU A 520 -47.30 -28.58 -10.39
C GLU A 520 -47.99 -29.93 -10.17
N ALA A 521 -47.21 -31.00 -9.99
CA ALA A 521 -47.72 -32.32 -9.63
C ALA A 521 -48.09 -32.47 -8.14
N GLY A 522 -47.92 -31.43 -7.31
CA GLY A 522 -48.24 -31.46 -5.88
C GLY A 522 -47.40 -32.45 -5.06
N ARG A 523 -46.18 -32.78 -5.49
CA ARG A 523 -45.30 -33.78 -4.85
C ARG A 523 -44.58 -33.22 -3.61
N ILE A 524 -45.34 -32.89 -2.58
CA ILE A 524 -44.86 -32.22 -1.36
C ILE A 524 -43.76 -33.01 -0.63
N ASP A 525 -43.91 -34.33 -0.47
CA ASP A 525 -42.92 -35.15 0.25
C ASP A 525 -41.58 -35.22 -0.49
N ASP A 526 -41.62 -35.22 -1.83
CA ASP A 526 -40.42 -35.24 -2.66
C ASP A 526 -39.71 -33.88 -2.65
N LEU A 527 -40.46 -32.78 -2.65
CA LEU A 527 -39.93 -31.43 -2.47
C LEU A 527 -39.28 -31.26 -1.09
N SER A 528 -39.94 -31.73 -0.03
CA SER A 528 -39.39 -31.71 1.34
C SER A 528 -38.08 -32.49 1.41
N ARG A 529 -38.05 -33.72 0.88
CA ARG A 529 -36.83 -34.54 0.83
C ARG A 529 -35.72 -33.85 0.05
N LEU A 530 -36.05 -33.17 -1.05
CA LEU A 530 -35.07 -32.43 -1.85
C LEU A 530 -34.46 -31.27 -1.05
N ILE A 531 -35.27 -30.53 -0.29
CA ILE A 531 -34.81 -29.44 0.58
C ILE A 531 -33.88 -29.98 1.69
N ASP A 532 -34.22 -31.10 2.30
CA ASP A 532 -33.39 -31.74 3.33
C ASP A 532 -32.04 -32.20 2.77
N LEU A 533 -32.04 -32.82 1.58
CA LEU A 533 -30.81 -33.24 0.89
C LEU A 533 -29.91 -32.04 0.55
N ASN A 534 -30.50 -30.95 0.04
CA ASN A 534 -29.76 -29.72 -0.24
C ASN A 534 -29.20 -29.10 1.04
N SER A 535 -29.96 -29.13 2.13
CA SER A 535 -29.51 -28.61 3.43
C SER A 535 -28.33 -29.41 3.98
N ALA A 536 -28.36 -30.73 3.84
CA ALA A 536 -27.26 -31.61 4.21
C ALA A 536 -25.99 -31.33 3.38
N TYR A 537 -26.14 -31.07 2.07
CA TYR A 537 -25.01 -30.74 1.20
C TYR A 537 -24.35 -29.40 1.55
N LEU A 538 -25.15 -28.36 1.82
CA LEU A 538 -24.63 -27.03 2.17
C LEU A 538 -23.98 -27.00 3.56
N GLY A 539 -24.43 -27.88 4.45
CA GLY A 539 -23.89 -28.04 5.80
C GLY A 539 -24.48 -27.04 6.79
N THR A 540 -24.82 -27.55 7.98
CA THR A 540 -25.56 -26.80 9.02
C THR A 540 -24.89 -25.51 9.46
N SER A 541 -23.56 -25.50 9.59
CA SER A 541 -22.79 -24.32 10.00
C SER A 541 -22.89 -23.18 8.99
N HIS A 542 -22.72 -23.46 7.69
CA HIS A 542 -22.82 -22.45 6.64
C HIS A 542 -24.24 -21.87 6.55
N LEU A 543 -25.26 -22.75 6.61
CA LEU A 543 -26.65 -22.33 6.61
C LEU A 543 -26.97 -21.41 7.79
N GLN A 544 -26.51 -21.74 9.00
CA GLN A 544 -26.70 -20.88 10.17
C GLN A 544 -26.06 -19.51 10.00
N ASN A 545 -24.85 -19.44 9.43
CA ASN A 545 -24.18 -18.18 9.15
C ASN A 545 -24.93 -17.34 8.11
N TRP A 546 -25.37 -17.93 7.00
CA TRP A 546 -26.17 -17.22 6.00
C TRP A 546 -27.54 -16.77 6.53
N MET A 547 -28.17 -17.56 7.39
CA MET A 547 -29.41 -17.15 8.06
C MET A 547 -29.20 -15.96 8.99
N ASN A 548 -28.07 -15.88 9.69
CA ASN A 548 -27.74 -14.70 10.49
C ASN A 548 -27.54 -13.44 9.61
N GLN A 549 -26.89 -13.59 8.45
CA GLN A 549 -26.76 -12.48 7.49
C GLN A 549 -28.12 -12.01 6.95
N ALA A 550 -29.03 -12.93 6.63
CA ALA A 550 -30.38 -12.60 6.21
C ALA A 550 -31.14 -11.82 7.29
N ARG A 551 -31.05 -12.24 8.56
CA ARG A 551 -31.68 -11.53 9.69
C ARG A 551 -31.18 -10.09 9.84
N ILE A 552 -29.87 -9.87 9.68
CA ILE A 552 -29.30 -8.51 9.71
C ILE A 552 -29.88 -7.65 8.57
N LEU A 553 -30.01 -8.22 7.38
CA LEU A 553 -30.61 -7.51 6.25
C LEU A 553 -32.07 -7.15 6.52
N ASP A 554 -32.85 -8.06 7.10
CA ASP A 554 -34.24 -7.82 7.50
C ASP A 554 -34.35 -6.67 8.51
N GLU A 555 -33.46 -6.62 9.50
CA GLU A 555 -33.44 -5.53 10.49
C GLU A 555 -33.15 -4.17 9.85
N VAL A 556 -32.25 -4.12 8.86
CA VAL A 556 -31.91 -2.87 8.15
C VAL A 556 -33.04 -2.45 7.23
N LEU A 557 -33.59 -3.36 6.43
CA LEU A 557 -34.70 -3.07 5.51
C LEU A 557 -35.98 -2.68 6.27
N GLY A 558 -36.26 -3.34 7.41
CA GLY A 558 -37.41 -3.03 8.26
C GLY A 558 -37.33 -1.66 8.95
N ARG A 559 -36.13 -1.05 9.04
CA ARG A 559 -35.94 0.32 9.56
C ARG A 559 -35.94 1.39 8.47
N ALA A 560 -35.76 1.01 7.21
CA ALA A 560 -35.66 1.92 6.07
C ALA A 560 -37.01 2.16 5.37
N GLY A 561 -38.04 1.39 5.73
CA GLY A 561 -39.42 1.50 5.22
C GLY A 561 -40.30 2.43 6.03
#